data_AF-A0A932VZM3-F1
#
_entry.id   AF-A0A932VZM3-F1
#
_cell.length_a   1.000
_cell.length_b   1.000
_cell.length_c   1.000
_cell.angle_alpha   90.00
_cell.angle_beta   90.00
_cell.angle_gamma   90.00
#
_symmetry.space_group_name_H-M   'P 1'
#
loop_
_entity.id
_entity.type
_entity.pdbx_description
1 polymer ?
#
loop_
_entity_poly.entity_id
_entity_poly.type
_entity_poly.pdbx_seq_one_letter_code
_entity_poly.pdbx_strand_id
1 'polypeptide(L)'
;MRCPNPEMEEKVAGYSLLSAAGREVVEAHILQCPVCLETRRLDTEINRAIDERAGAHRAALQDNHLASEDILAYALPRQTFRRKRWRELETHLNRCAECQREVWLVQDTEKEWVEPKRPALSNLRTLIFSPALVLTLTGIVLLLLPYLAFRTISLRRQINEVTQSYQSSVAEAERQAEGIRKDYARLEQDRRDLLQPQIGGPVFKPTEIPVRRGPGGEPTGSSIEFHFSRQVQSITTIISLPPSRHNTYEVQIYQSDKRLWVGSVLLPKPVLALTLHARSLEAGQYMLKIYEKNEPPTLVAYRPLLVLKD
;
A
#
# COMPACT_ATOMS: atom_id res chain seq x y z
N MET A 1 35.79 19.57 26.76
CA MET A 1 36.52 18.85 27.83
C MET A 1 36.28 17.37 27.61
N ARG A 2 37.30 16.50 27.78
CA ARG A 2 37.16 15.03 27.62
C ARG A 2 37.21 14.36 28.99
N CYS A 3 36.66 13.15 29.11
CA CYS A 3 36.80 12.38 30.34
C CYS A 3 38.29 12.00 30.53
N PRO A 4 38.84 12.09 31.75
CA PRO A 4 40.21 11.62 32.02
C PRO A 4 40.34 10.09 31.91
N ASN A 5 39.22 9.35 31.88
CA ASN A 5 39.19 7.91 31.69
C ASN A 5 38.44 7.56 30.38
N PRO A 6 39.15 7.38 29.25
CA PRO A 6 38.53 7.12 27.95
C PRO A 6 37.76 5.79 27.90
N GLU A 7 38.18 4.79 28.68
CA GLU A 7 37.47 3.51 28.77
C GLU A 7 36.11 3.68 29.45
N MET A 8 36.01 4.57 30.43
CA MET A 8 34.74 4.92 31.06
C MET A 8 33.88 5.80 30.17
N GLU A 9 34.47 6.67 29.35
CA GLU A 9 33.74 7.46 28.36
C GLU A 9 33.00 6.55 27.36
N GLU A 10 33.68 5.50 26.87
CA GLU A 10 33.08 4.49 25.99
C GLU A 10 31.98 3.69 26.69
N LYS A 11 32.21 3.25 27.94
CA LYS A 11 31.20 2.53 28.74
C LYS A 11 29.97 3.39 29.07
N VAL A 12 30.13 4.70 29.27
CA VAL A 12 29.03 5.65 29.46
C VAL A 12 28.22 5.83 28.17
N ALA A 13 28.89 5.93 27.02
CA ALA A 13 28.24 6.01 25.72
C ALA A 13 27.47 4.73 25.32
N GLY A 14 27.81 3.59 25.95
CA GLY A 14 27.12 2.31 25.82
C GLY A 14 26.36 1.87 27.08
N TYR A 15 25.99 2.80 27.97
CA TYR A 15 25.47 2.48 29.31
C TYR A 15 24.24 1.54 29.29
N SER A 16 23.34 1.71 28.32
CA SER A 16 22.15 0.86 28.12
C SER A 16 22.49 -0.61 27.84
N LEU A 17 23.70 -0.90 27.35
CA LEU A 17 24.18 -2.22 26.95
C LEU A 17 24.93 -2.97 28.08
N LEU A 18 25.20 -2.30 29.20
CA LEU A 18 25.93 -2.90 30.31
C LEU A 18 25.04 -3.83 31.13
N SER A 19 25.64 -4.92 31.63
CA SER A 19 25.03 -5.76 32.67
C SER A 19 24.84 -4.97 33.96
N ALA A 20 23.99 -5.45 34.88
CA ALA A 20 23.74 -4.78 36.16
C ALA A 20 25.05 -4.46 36.92
N ALA A 21 25.98 -5.42 36.99
CA ALA A 21 27.30 -5.23 37.59
C ALA A 21 28.17 -4.20 36.85
N GLY A 22 28.07 -4.13 35.51
CA GLY A 22 28.77 -3.10 34.72
C GLY A 22 28.19 -1.70 34.93
N ARG A 23 26.88 -1.59 35.18
CA ARG A 23 26.19 -0.32 35.41
C ARG A 23 26.60 0.33 36.73
N GLU A 24 26.78 -0.45 37.80
CA GLU A 24 27.20 0.08 39.12
C GLU A 24 28.56 0.79 39.04
N VAL A 25 29.53 0.18 38.35
CA VAL A 25 30.87 0.75 38.16
C VAL A 25 30.82 2.06 37.36
N VAL A 26 29.95 2.12 36.36
CA VAL A 26 29.78 3.30 35.52
C VAL A 26 29.01 4.41 36.24
N GLU A 27 28.05 4.07 37.08
CA GLU A 27 27.33 5.01 37.93
C GLU A 27 28.24 5.72 38.92
N ALA A 28 29.12 4.97 39.60
CA ALA A 28 30.09 5.55 40.50
C ALA A 28 30.99 6.60 39.80
N HIS A 29 31.38 6.33 38.55
CA HIS A 29 32.19 7.26 37.76
C HIS A 29 31.39 8.49 37.28
N ILE A 30 30.15 8.30 36.85
CA ILE A 30 29.28 9.40 36.40
C ILE A 30 29.03 10.41 37.52
N LEU A 31 28.86 9.95 38.76
CA LEU A 31 28.72 10.85 39.92
C LEU A 31 29.95 11.72 40.18
N GLN A 32 31.13 11.29 39.72
CA GLN A 32 32.41 11.97 39.95
C GLN A 32 32.91 12.74 38.72
N CYS A 33 32.44 12.42 37.51
CA CYS A 33 32.87 13.03 36.27
C CYS A 33 31.75 13.89 35.64
N PRO A 34 31.84 15.23 35.68
CA PRO A 34 30.80 16.10 35.13
C PRO A 34 30.63 15.95 33.61
N VAL A 35 31.69 15.56 32.89
CA VAL A 35 31.62 15.27 31.44
C VAL A 35 30.76 14.04 31.18
N CYS A 36 31.01 12.94 31.88
CA CYS A 36 30.23 11.71 31.73
C CYS A 36 28.79 11.83 32.25
N LEU A 37 28.57 12.66 33.29
CA LEU A 37 27.22 13.00 33.75
C LEU A 37 26.42 13.71 32.65
N GLU A 38 27.02 14.71 32.01
CA GLU A 38 26.38 15.44 30.93
C GLU A 38 26.15 14.55 29.70
N THR A 39 27.12 13.69 29.34
CA THR A 39 26.95 12.70 28.28
C THR A 39 25.78 11.76 28.56
N ARG A 40 25.63 11.26 29.79
CA ARG A 40 24.49 10.40 30.16
C ARG A 40 23.17 11.16 30.16
N ARG A 41 23.13 12.42 30.62
CA ARG A 41 21.93 13.26 30.54
C ARG A 41 21.48 13.43 29.09
N LEU A 42 22.39 13.80 28.21
CA LEU A 42 22.13 13.91 26.77
C LEU A 42 21.64 12.59 26.18
N ASP A 43 22.30 11.48 26.49
CA ASP A 43 21.86 10.15 26.02
C ASP A 43 20.45 9.79 26.52
N THR A 44 20.14 10.11 27.77
CA THR A 44 18.81 9.89 28.35
C THR A 44 17.75 10.79 27.70
N GLU A 45 18.07 12.05 27.42
CA GLU A 45 17.18 12.99 26.73
C GLU A 45 16.93 12.57 25.27
N ILE A 46 17.95 12.12 24.55
CA ILE A 46 17.84 11.60 23.20
C ILE A 46 16.94 10.36 23.18
N ASN A 47 17.21 9.39 24.04
CA ASN A 47 16.40 8.17 24.12
C ASN A 47 14.94 8.48 24.48
N ARG A 48 14.72 9.43 25.41
CA ARG A 48 13.37 9.89 25.77
C ARG A 48 12.67 10.57 24.58
N ALA A 49 13.37 11.43 23.84
CA ALA A 49 12.81 12.10 22.66
C ALA A 49 12.48 11.10 21.53
N ILE A 50 13.31 10.07 21.37
CA ILE A 50 13.06 8.97 20.44
C ILE A 50 11.82 8.18 20.88
N ASP A 51 11.71 7.84 22.16
CA ASP A 51 10.56 7.10 22.69
C ASP A 51 9.26 7.91 22.64
N GLU A 52 9.29 9.22 22.89
CA GLU A 52 8.14 10.12 22.75
C GLU A 52 7.68 10.23 21.28
N ARG A 53 8.62 10.43 20.33
CA ARG A 53 8.31 10.52 18.89
C ARG A 53 7.82 9.19 18.32
N ALA A 54 8.43 8.08 18.72
CA ALA A 54 8.05 6.75 18.23
C ALA A 54 6.77 6.23 18.92
N GLY A 55 6.58 6.50 20.21
CA GLY A 55 5.38 6.11 20.96
C GLY A 55 4.09 6.71 20.40
N ALA A 56 4.13 7.95 19.90
CA ALA A 56 3.00 8.61 19.25
C ALA A 56 2.56 7.92 17.93
N HIS A 57 3.48 7.23 17.25
CA HIS A 57 3.20 6.49 16.02
C HIS A 57 2.85 5.00 16.25
N ARG A 58 3.36 4.39 17.34
CA ARG A 58 3.17 2.95 17.65
C ARG A 58 1.76 2.56 18.08
N ALA A 59 0.96 3.48 18.62
CA ALA A 59 -0.41 3.17 19.06
C ALA A 59 -1.33 2.68 17.91
N ALA A 60 -0.92 2.85 16.65
CA ALA A 60 -1.66 2.46 15.46
C ALA A 60 -1.16 1.16 14.78
N LEU A 61 -0.04 0.57 15.22
CA LEU A 61 0.62 -0.55 14.55
C LEU A 61 0.37 -1.86 15.31
N GLN A 62 -0.72 -2.54 15.01
CA GLN A 62 -0.96 -3.91 15.47
C GLN A 62 -0.87 -4.91 14.31
N ASP A 63 -0.11 -5.96 14.60
CA ASP A 63 0.21 -7.16 13.83
C ASP A 63 1.28 -7.06 12.72
N ASN A 64 2.43 -7.71 12.98
CA ASN A 64 3.60 -7.92 12.11
C ASN A 64 4.59 -6.75 11.90
N HIS A 65 4.91 -5.99 12.96
CA HIS A 65 6.01 -5.01 12.96
C HIS A 65 7.21 -5.46 13.80
N LEU A 66 8.38 -4.87 13.55
CA LEU A 66 9.57 -5.12 14.37
C LEU A 66 9.40 -4.54 15.77
N ALA A 67 10.01 -5.21 16.75
CA ALA A 67 10.09 -4.67 18.10
C ALA A 67 10.93 -3.38 18.10
N SER A 68 10.59 -2.45 18.97
CA SER A 68 11.27 -1.15 19.04
C SER A 68 12.73 -1.29 19.41
N GLU A 69 13.09 -2.28 20.24
CA GLU A 69 14.49 -2.54 20.56
C GLU A 69 15.28 -2.95 19.32
N ASP A 70 14.69 -3.75 18.42
CA ASP A 70 15.32 -4.15 17.17
C ASP A 70 15.50 -2.97 16.20
N ILE A 71 14.52 -2.06 16.13
CA ILE A 71 14.59 -0.85 15.29
C ILE A 71 15.70 0.09 15.78
N LEU A 72 15.74 0.37 17.08
CA LEU A 72 16.79 1.20 17.69
C LEU A 72 18.18 0.60 17.50
N ALA A 73 18.29 -0.70 17.75
CA ALA A 73 19.52 -1.44 17.59
C ALA A 73 20.01 -1.44 16.15
N TYR A 74 19.11 -1.57 15.17
CA TYR A 74 19.45 -1.52 13.75
C TYR A 74 19.83 -0.10 13.29
N ALA A 75 19.09 0.91 13.76
CA ALA A 75 19.25 2.29 13.36
C ALA A 75 20.56 2.91 13.87
N LEU A 76 20.96 2.59 15.10
CA LEU A 76 22.11 3.18 15.77
C LEU A 76 23.38 2.36 15.49
N PRO A 77 24.49 2.98 15.03
CA PRO A 77 25.72 2.28 14.61
C PRO A 77 26.49 1.60 15.76
N ARG A 78 25.98 1.63 17.00
CA ARG A 78 26.67 1.17 18.20
C ARG A 78 26.37 -0.29 18.59
N GLN A 79 25.40 -0.95 17.96
CA GLN A 79 25.06 -2.34 18.29
C GLN A 79 25.62 -3.35 17.29
N THR A 80 26.22 -4.43 17.82
CA THR A 80 26.68 -5.56 17.00
C THR A 80 25.64 -6.67 17.03
N PHE A 81 24.92 -6.85 15.92
CA PHE A 81 24.04 -8.01 15.77
C PHE A 81 24.80 -9.25 15.31
N ARG A 82 24.30 -10.41 15.70
CA ARG A 82 24.65 -11.66 15.01
C ARG A 82 24.21 -11.55 13.55
N ARG A 83 25.10 -11.89 12.60
CA ARG A 83 24.86 -11.80 11.14
C ARG A 83 23.49 -12.34 10.69
N LYS A 84 23.00 -13.41 11.33
CA LYS A 84 21.69 -14.00 11.04
C LYS A 84 20.54 -13.04 11.38
N ARG A 85 20.55 -12.42 12.57
CA ARG A 85 19.54 -11.46 13.02
C ARG A 85 19.54 -10.21 12.14
N TRP A 86 20.72 -9.73 11.76
CA TRP A 86 20.84 -8.58 10.85
C TRP A 86 20.09 -8.81 9.52
N ARG A 87 20.27 -9.97 8.89
CA ARG A 87 19.57 -10.30 7.64
C ARG A 87 18.05 -10.42 7.82
N GLU A 88 17.60 -10.96 8.95
CA GLU A 88 16.17 -11.06 9.26
C GLU A 88 15.54 -9.66 9.34
N LEU A 89 16.20 -8.74 10.05
CA LEU A 89 15.77 -7.34 10.16
C LEU A 89 15.77 -6.65 8.79
N GLU A 90 16.85 -6.79 8.03
CA GLU A 90 16.98 -6.21 6.68
C GLU A 90 15.90 -6.73 5.72
N THR A 91 15.59 -8.03 5.78
CA THR A 91 14.51 -8.64 4.98
C THR A 91 13.15 -8.07 5.34
N HIS A 92 12.91 -7.82 6.63
CA HIS A 92 11.66 -7.20 7.09
C HIS A 92 11.57 -5.74 6.68
N LEU A 93 12.62 -4.94 6.90
CA LEU A 93 12.66 -3.51 6.56
C LEU A 93 12.46 -3.26 5.06
N ASN A 94 12.93 -4.17 4.20
CA ASN A 94 12.67 -4.12 2.76
C ASN A 94 11.21 -4.41 2.38
N ARG A 95 10.42 -5.00 3.28
CA ARG A 95 9.01 -5.36 3.04
C ARG A 95 8.02 -4.48 3.80
N CYS A 96 8.43 -3.87 4.90
CA CYS A 96 7.60 -3.02 5.75
C CYS A 96 8.10 -1.57 5.74
N ALA A 97 7.44 -0.74 4.94
CA ALA A 97 7.78 0.67 4.78
C ALA A 97 7.63 1.49 6.09
N GLU A 98 6.77 1.04 7.00
CA GLU A 98 6.56 1.71 8.30
C GLU A 98 7.73 1.47 9.25
N CYS A 99 8.18 0.23 9.39
CA CYS A 99 9.40 -0.10 10.14
C CYS A 99 10.63 0.61 9.54
N GLN A 100 10.71 0.72 8.21
CA GLN A 100 11.78 1.47 7.54
C GLN A 100 11.73 2.97 7.88
N ARG A 101 10.53 3.56 7.91
CA ARG A 101 10.35 4.98 8.28
C ARG A 101 10.77 5.24 9.73
N GLU A 102 10.46 4.33 10.65
CA GLU A 102 10.91 4.45 12.05
C GLU A 102 12.44 4.43 12.16
N VAL A 103 13.12 3.54 11.42
CA VAL A 103 14.60 3.53 11.37
C VAL A 103 15.14 4.88 10.91
N TRP A 104 14.56 5.47 9.86
CA TRP A 104 14.98 6.77 9.35
C TRP A 104 14.76 7.88 10.37
N LEU A 105 13.61 7.85 11.06
CA LEU A 105 13.27 8.83 12.10
C LEU A 105 14.25 8.76 13.28
N VAL A 106 14.64 7.56 13.69
CA VAL A 106 15.67 7.35 14.73
C VAL A 106 17.02 7.91 14.26
N GLN A 107 17.45 7.60 13.04
CA GLN A 107 18.72 8.08 12.49
C GLN A 107 18.76 9.60 12.32
N ASP A 108 17.65 10.22 11.90
CA ASP A 108 17.55 11.66 11.73
C ASP A 108 17.56 12.37 13.10
N THR A 109 16.83 11.80 14.09
CA THR A 109 16.87 12.28 15.46
C THR A 109 18.27 12.13 16.07
N GLU A 110 18.98 11.03 15.83
CA GLU A 110 20.38 10.89 16.27
C GLU A 110 21.25 11.98 15.64
N LYS A 111 21.13 12.24 14.33
CA LYS A 111 21.90 13.29 13.66
C LYS A 111 21.61 14.69 14.20
N GLU A 112 20.35 15.05 14.40
CA GLU A 112 19.93 16.34 14.97
C GLU A 112 20.56 16.61 16.34
N TRP A 113 20.85 15.56 17.11
CA TRP A 113 21.36 15.66 18.48
C TRP A 113 22.86 15.40 18.62
N VAL A 114 23.44 14.56 17.74
CA VAL A 114 24.89 14.31 17.68
C VAL A 114 25.63 15.45 16.99
N GLU A 115 24.98 16.17 16.06
CA GLU A 115 25.52 17.44 15.59
C GLU A 115 25.59 18.40 16.78
N PRO A 116 26.80 18.82 17.20
CA PRO A 116 26.91 19.69 18.36
C PRO A 116 26.18 20.99 18.01
N LYS A 117 25.15 21.32 18.79
CA LYS A 117 24.72 22.72 18.99
C LYS A 117 25.90 23.47 19.59
N ARG A 118 26.94 23.74 18.79
CA ARG A 118 28.10 24.52 19.24
C ARG A 118 27.59 25.93 19.51
N PRO A 119 27.72 26.47 20.72
CA PRO A 119 27.76 27.91 20.86
C PRO A 119 29.04 28.38 20.17
N ALA A 120 28.95 28.72 18.88
CA ALA A 120 30.06 29.20 18.06
C ALA A 120 30.58 30.61 18.48
N LEU A 121 30.20 31.10 19.66
CA LEU A 121 30.38 32.51 20.05
C LEU A 121 31.46 32.74 21.12
N SER A 122 32.04 31.72 21.75
CA SER A 122 33.03 31.96 22.82
C SER A 122 34.46 32.25 22.32
N ASN A 123 34.82 31.83 21.09
CA ASN A 123 36.16 32.05 20.53
C ASN A 123 36.27 33.21 19.54
N LEU A 124 35.15 33.90 19.23
CA LEU A 124 35.17 35.07 18.34
C LEU A 124 35.70 36.34 19.04
N ARG A 125 35.65 36.42 20.37
CA ARG A 125 35.98 37.67 21.09
C ARG A 125 37.46 38.04 21.07
N THR A 126 38.36 37.10 20.81
CA THR A 126 39.82 37.33 20.78
C THR A 126 40.41 37.53 19.38
N LEU A 127 39.66 37.26 18.30
CA LEU A 127 40.13 37.37 16.91
C LEU A 127 39.64 38.63 16.17
N ILE A 128 38.66 39.35 16.71
CA ILE A 128 38.00 40.51 16.05
C ILE A 128 38.84 41.81 16.11
N PHE A 129 39.93 41.87 16.90
CA PHE A 129 40.76 43.08 17.04
C PHE A 129 42.06 43.08 16.21
N SER A 130 42.19 42.21 15.20
CA SER A 130 43.29 42.29 14.23
C SER A 130 42.82 43.00 12.94
N PRO A 131 43.34 44.21 12.61
CA PRO A 131 42.90 44.97 11.44
C PRO A 131 43.16 44.26 10.11
N ALA A 132 44.17 43.37 10.04
CA ALA A 132 44.46 42.56 8.86
C ALA A 132 43.38 41.47 8.60
N LEU A 133 42.75 40.98 9.66
CA LEU A 133 41.74 39.93 9.58
C LEU A 133 40.36 40.49 9.22
N VAL A 134 40.08 41.75 9.60
CA VAL A 134 38.84 42.47 9.19
C VAL A 134 38.81 42.73 7.69
N LEU A 135 39.94 43.07 7.06
CA LEU A 135 40.03 43.29 5.60
C LEU A 135 39.89 42.00 4.79
N THR A 136 40.46 40.90 5.27
CA THR A 136 40.34 39.59 4.61
C THR A 136 38.94 39.00 4.79
N LEU A 137 38.35 39.12 5.98
CA LEU A 137 36.95 38.72 6.21
C LEU A 137 35.96 39.56 5.41
N THR A 138 36.14 40.88 5.30
CA THR A 138 35.24 41.71 4.48
C THR A 138 35.35 41.37 2.99
N GLY A 139 36.55 41.08 2.47
CA GLY A 139 36.73 40.57 1.12
C GLY A 139 36.07 39.20 0.87
N ILE A 140 36.23 38.26 1.81
CA ILE A 140 35.60 36.93 1.76
C ILE A 140 34.07 37.04 1.85
N VAL A 141 33.54 37.90 2.73
CA VAL A 141 32.10 38.15 2.88
C VAL A 141 31.52 38.81 1.62
N LEU A 142 32.22 39.76 1.00
CA LEU A 142 31.82 40.39 -0.27
C LEU A 142 31.79 39.40 -1.44
N LEU A 143 32.65 38.37 -1.44
CA LEU A 143 32.65 37.31 -2.45
C LEU A 143 31.61 36.20 -2.15
N LEU A 144 31.41 35.85 -0.88
CA LEU A 144 30.48 34.79 -0.48
C LEU A 144 29.01 35.23 -0.48
N LEU A 145 28.70 36.48 -0.16
CA LEU A 145 27.33 36.99 -0.17
C LEU A 145 26.63 36.82 -1.52
N PRO A 146 27.21 37.22 -2.67
CA PRO A 146 26.58 37.00 -3.97
C PRO A 146 26.49 35.51 -4.34
N TYR A 147 27.47 34.69 -3.94
CA TYR A 147 27.42 33.24 -4.16
C TYR A 147 26.29 32.56 -3.36
N LEU A 148 26.12 32.93 -2.09
CA LEU A 148 25.04 32.44 -1.23
C LEU A 148 23.67 32.97 -1.68
N ALA A 149 23.59 34.22 -2.13
CA ALA A 149 22.38 34.78 -2.75
C ALA A 149 21.99 33.99 -4.02
N PHE A 150 22.96 33.65 -4.88
CA PHE A 150 22.71 32.85 -6.06
C PHE A 150 22.24 31.42 -5.72
N ARG A 151 22.90 30.75 -4.76
CA ARG A 151 22.50 29.43 -4.26
C ARG A 151 21.10 29.42 -3.67
N THR A 152 20.74 30.43 -2.88
CA THR A 152 19.40 30.52 -2.27
C THR A 152 18.30 30.80 -3.29
N ILE A 153 18.59 31.61 -4.32
CA ILE A 153 17.66 31.82 -5.45
C ILE A 153 17.46 30.52 -6.24
N SER A 154 18.55 29.78 -6.52
CA SER A 154 18.49 28.49 -7.21
C SER A 154 17.72 27.43 -6.41
N LEU A 155 17.97 27.32 -5.11
CA LEU A 155 17.24 26.42 -4.22
C LEU A 155 15.76 26.79 -4.12
N ARG A 156 15.42 28.08 -4.04
CA ARG A 156 14.02 28.52 -4.08
C ARG A 156 13.32 28.14 -5.39
N ARG A 157 14.02 28.22 -6.53
CA ARG A 157 13.46 27.76 -7.82
C ARG A 157 13.20 26.25 -7.81
N GLN A 158 14.17 25.45 -7.36
CA GLN A 158 14.00 24.00 -7.27
C GLN A 158 12.88 23.60 -6.30
N ILE A 159 12.79 24.24 -5.14
CA ILE A 159 11.70 24.00 -4.18
C ILE A 159 10.35 24.38 -4.78
N ASN A 160 10.26 25.50 -5.49
CA ASN A 160 9.02 25.90 -6.15
C ASN A 160 8.62 24.93 -7.27
N GLU A 161 9.56 24.45 -8.08
CA GLU A 161 9.31 23.44 -9.12
C GLU A 161 8.83 22.11 -8.52
N VAL A 162 9.48 21.64 -7.44
CA VAL A 162 9.06 20.43 -6.72
C VAL A 162 7.71 20.61 -6.07
N THR A 163 7.45 21.76 -5.44
CA THR A 163 6.16 22.07 -4.81
C THR A 163 5.04 22.13 -5.84
N GLN A 164 5.30 22.72 -7.01
CA GLN A 164 4.32 22.81 -8.10
C GLN A 164 4.05 21.43 -8.71
N SER A 165 5.10 20.62 -8.91
CA SER A 165 4.97 19.22 -9.34
C SER A 165 4.15 18.39 -8.34
N TYR A 166 4.44 18.55 -7.04
CA TYR A 166 3.69 17.87 -5.98
C TYR A 166 2.23 18.34 -5.90
N GLN A 167 1.96 19.64 -6.03
CA GLN A 167 0.59 20.16 -6.08
C GLN A 167 -0.18 19.64 -7.29
N SER A 168 0.48 19.53 -8.46
CA SER A 168 -0.17 18.93 -9.63
C SER A 168 -0.47 17.45 -9.45
N SER A 169 0.44 16.68 -8.84
CA SER A 169 0.22 15.24 -8.60
C SER A 169 -0.86 15.00 -7.54
N VAL A 170 -0.92 15.83 -6.49
CA VAL A 170 -2.00 15.80 -5.50
C VAL A 170 -3.33 16.17 -6.15
N ALA A 171 -3.39 17.20 -7.00
CA ALA A 171 -4.61 17.57 -7.71
C ALA A 171 -5.07 16.48 -8.70
N GLU A 172 -4.15 15.76 -9.34
CA GLU A 172 -4.46 14.60 -10.17
C GLU A 172 -4.99 13.42 -9.33
N ALA A 173 -4.35 13.14 -8.19
CA ALA A 173 -4.80 12.12 -7.26
C ALA A 173 -6.20 12.44 -6.68
N GLU A 174 -6.48 13.70 -6.35
CA GLU A 174 -7.81 14.15 -5.92
C GLU A 174 -8.85 13.98 -7.04
N ARG A 175 -8.53 14.31 -8.29
CA ARG A 175 -9.44 14.08 -9.43
C ARG A 175 -9.70 12.59 -9.66
N GLN A 176 -8.69 11.74 -9.51
CA GLN A 176 -8.84 10.29 -9.60
C GLN A 176 -9.70 9.75 -8.44
N ALA A 177 -9.46 10.21 -7.21
CA ALA A 177 -10.24 9.83 -6.04
C ALA A 177 -11.70 10.29 -6.17
N GLU A 178 -11.95 11.49 -6.71
CA GLU A 178 -13.29 11.99 -6.99
C GLU A 178 -13.99 11.17 -8.09
N GLY A 179 -13.25 10.74 -9.12
CA GLY A 179 -13.73 9.79 -10.12
C GLY A 179 -14.17 8.47 -9.48
N ILE A 180 -13.32 7.88 -8.63
CA ILE A 180 -13.62 6.64 -7.91
C ILE A 180 -14.82 6.82 -6.97
N ARG A 181 -14.95 7.96 -6.28
CA ARG A 181 -16.10 8.27 -5.42
C ARG A 181 -17.40 8.34 -6.22
N LYS A 182 -17.38 8.98 -7.39
CA LYS A 182 -18.55 9.03 -8.29
C LYS A 182 -18.93 7.66 -8.81
N ASP A 183 -17.94 6.84 -9.17
CA ASP A 183 -18.17 5.46 -9.60
C ASP A 183 -18.75 4.61 -8.45
N TYR A 184 -18.23 4.77 -7.23
CA TYR A 184 -18.75 4.07 -6.06
C TYR A 184 -20.18 4.52 -5.70
N ALA A 185 -20.46 5.82 -5.76
CA ALA A 185 -21.80 6.36 -5.56
C ALA A 185 -22.78 5.82 -6.62
N ARG A 186 -22.34 5.70 -7.87
CA ARG A 186 -23.11 5.11 -8.95
C ARG A 186 -23.37 3.63 -8.73
N LEU A 187 -22.35 2.86 -8.35
CA LEU A 187 -22.49 1.44 -8.03
C LEU A 187 -23.40 1.21 -6.81
N GLU A 188 -23.32 2.04 -5.79
CA GLU A 188 -24.17 1.96 -4.62
C GLU A 188 -25.62 2.34 -4.96
N GLN A 189 -25.83 3.27 -5.90
CA GLN A 189 -27.14 3.59 -6.43
C GLN A 189 -27.69 2.44 -7.30
N ASP A 190 -26.91 1.89 -8.22
CA ASP A 190 -27.27 0.69 -9.00
C ASP A 190 -27.61 -0.48 -8.05
N ARG A 191 -26.86 -0.65 -6.97
CA ARG A 191 -27.15 -1.64 -5.92
C ARG A 191 -28.46 -1.36 -5.21
N ARG A 192 -28.78 -0.10 -4.86
CA ARG A 192 -30.08 0.26 -4.27
C ARG A 192 -31.22 0.01 -5.24
N ASP A 193 -31.04 0.32 -6.53
CA ASP A 193 -32.03 0.06 -7.58
C ASP A 193 -32.24 -1.45 -7.80
N LEU A 194 -31.21 -2.27 -7.60
CA LEU A 194 -31.32 -3.73 -7.60
C LEU A 194 -31.99 -4.29 -6.34
N LEU A 195 -31.81 -3.64 -5.17
CA LEU A 195 -32.38 -4.08 -3.89
C LEU A 195 -33.80 -3.52 -3.64
N GLN A 196 -34.16 -2.41 -4.27
CA GLN A 196 -35.53 -1.92 -4.41
C GLN A 196 -35.93 -2.06 -5.88
N PRO A 197 -36.32 -3.26 -6.35
CA PRO A 197 -36.98 -3.34 -7.64
C PRO A 197 -38.18 -2.38 -7.59
N GLN A 198 -38.16 -1.32 -8.39
CA GLN A 198 -39.35 -0.52 -8.61
C GLN A 198 -40.39 -1.45 -9.24
N ILE A 199 -41.22 -2.06 -8.38
CA ILE A 199 -42.48 -2.70 -8.75
C ILE A 199 -43.40 -1.55 -9.19
N GLY A 200 -43.18 -1.06 -10.40
CA GLY A 200 -43.82 0.13 -10.95
C GLY A 200 -43.59 0.34 -12.44
N GLY A 201 -42.64 -0.38 -13.07
CA GLY A 201 -42.62 -0.54 -14.53
C GLY A 201 -43.70 -1.53 -14.98
N PRO A 202 -44.29 -1.36 -16.17
CA PRO A 202 -45.32 -2.27 -16.65
C PRO A 202 -44.79 -3.70 -16.63
N VAL A 203 -45.45 -4.56 -15.86
CA VAL A 203 -45.33 -6.00 -15.99
C VAL A 203 -45.75 -6.31 -17.42
N PHE A 204 -44.77 -6.45 -18.32
CA PHE A 204 -45.00 -7.10 -19.60
C PHE A 204 -45.43 -8.51 -19.26
N LYS A 205 -46.74 -8.75 -19.32
CA LYS A 205 -47.29 -10.09 -19.37
C LYS A 205 -46.54 -10.81 -20.50
N PRO A 206 -45.91 -11.96 -20.23
CA PRO A 206 -45.37 -12.77 -21.31
C PRO A 206 -46.53 -13.05 -22.25
N THR A 207 -46.46 -12.55 -23.47
CA THR A 207 -47.37 -12.94 -24.52
C THR A 207 -47.24 -14.45 -24.65
N GLU A 208 -48.27 -15.19 -24.26
CA GLU A 208 -48.32 -16.64 -24.38
C GLU A 208 -48.23 -17.00 -25.86
N ILE A 209 -47.01 -17.28 -26.34
CA ILE A 209 -46.81 -17.91 -27.63
C ILE A 209 -47.22 -19.38 -27.43
N PRO A 210 -48.26 -19.88 -28.12
CA PRO A 210 -48.74 -21.24 -27.90
C PRO A 210 -47.69 -22.24 -28.39
N VAL A 211 -47.07 -22.96 -27.45
CA VAL A 211 -46.14 -24.06 -27.73
C VAL A 211 -46.96 -25.30 -28.12
N ARG A 212 -47.01 -25.62 -29.41
CA ARG A 212 -47.50 -26.93 -29.89
C ARG A 212 -46.55 -28.03 -29.40
N ARG A 213 -47.04 -28.91 -28.52
CA ARG A 213 -46.34 -30.15 -28.13
C ARG A 213 -46.48 -31.18 -29.25
N GLY A 214 -45.38 -31.49 -29.93
CA GLY A 214 -45.25 -32.70 -30.74
C GLY A 214 -44.89 -33.91 -29.87
N PRO A 215 -45.30 -35.14 -30.26
CA PRO A 215 -45.00 -36.34 -29.50
C PRO A 215 -43.61 -36.87 -29.87
N GLY A 216 -42.62 -36.59 -29.03
CA GLY A 216 -41.26 -37.09 -29.16
C GLY A 216 -40.40 -36.48 -28.06
N GLY A 217 -39.63 -37.28 -27.33
CA GLY A 217 -38.85 -36.88 -26.14
C GLY A 217 -37.68 -35.96 -26.47
N GLU A 218 -37.97 -34.72 -26.86
CA GLU A 218 -37.03 -33.76 -27.44
C GLU A 218 -37.19 -32.35 -26.83
N PRO A 219 -36.25 -31.43 -27.06
CA PRO A 219 -35.37 -30.97 -26.01
C PRO A 219 -35.77 -29.58 -25.47
N THR A 220 -35.69 -29.41 -24.15
CA THR A 220 -36.10 -28.17 -23.47
C THR A 220 -35.07 -27.08 -23.69
N GLY A 221 -35.17 -26.30 -24.77
CA GLY A 221 -34.30 -25.16 -25.02
C GLY A 221 -35.06 -23.96 -25.56
N SER A 222 -35.58 -23.12 -24.68
CA SER A 222 -36.01 -21.76 -25.03
C SER A 222 -34.78 -20.97 -25.49
N SER A 223 -34.86 -20.31 -26.64
CA SER A 223 -33.83 -19.36 -27.08
C SER A 223 -33.82 -18.15 -26.18
N ILE A 224 -32.62 -17.68 -25.82
CA ILE A 224 -32.45 -16.44 -25.07
C ILE A 224 -31.86 -15.41 -26.03
N GLU A 225 -32.61 -14.34 -26.25
CA GLU A 225 -32.19 -13.21 -27.08
C GLU A 225 -31.53 -12.17 -26.19
N PHE A 226 -30.33 -11.74 -26.59
CA PHE A 226 -29.51 -10.77 -25.89
C PHE A 226 -29.40 -9.52 -26.75
N HIS A 227 -30.12 -8.47 -26.34
CA HIS A 227 -30.01 -7.15 -26.97
C HIS A 227 -28.95 -6.33 -26.23
N PHE A 228 -27.80 -6.15 -26.88
CA PHE A 228 -26.77 -5.25 -26.39
C PHE A 228 -26.93 -3.88 -27.03
N SER A 229 -27.55 -2.95 -26.30
CA SER A 229 -27.53 -1.52 -26.64
C SER A 229 -26.25 -0.86 -26.11
N ARG A 230 -25.96 0.38 -26.52
CA ARG A 230 -24.84 1.18 -25.97
C ARG A 230 -24.83 1.29 -24.43
N GLN A 231 -25.96 1.02 -23.77
CA GLN A 231 -26.11 1.09 -22.32
C GLN A 231 -26.05 -0.28 -21.63
N VAL A 232 -26.29 -1.39 -22.33
CA VAL A 232 -26.28 -2.74 -21.74
C VAL A 232 -24.91 -3.38 -21.95
N GLN A 233 -24.08 -3.43 -20.90
CA GLN A 233 -22.71 -3.96 -20.98
C GLN A 233 -22.60 -5.45 -20.67
N SER A 234 -23.59 -6.03 -19.99
CA SER A 234 -23.62 -7.45 -19.65
C SER A 234 -25.05 -7.94 -19.46
N ILE A 235 -25.29 -9.19 -19.77
CA ILE A 235 -26.56 -9.86 -19.49
C ILE A 235 -26.26 -11.16 -18.76
N THR A 236 -27.00 -11.40 -17.67
CA THR A 236 -26.85 -12.59 -16.84
C THR A 236 -28.06 -13.49 -17.06
N THR A 237 -27.82 -14.75 -17.40
CA THR A 237 -28.85 -15.78 -17.45
C THR A 237 -28.65 -16.77 -16.31
N ILE A 238 -29.74 -17.20 -15.70
CA ILE A 238 -29.75 -18.20 -14.62
C ILE A 238 -30.25 -19.51 -15.22
N ILE A 239 -29.40 -20.53 -15.18
CA ILE A 239 -29.69 -21.85 -15.72
C ILE A 239 -29.79 -22.81 -14.55
N SER A 240 -30.99 -23.35 -14.34
CA SER A 240 -31.18 -24.48 -13.42
C SER A 240 -30.69 -25.75 -14.08
N LEU A 241 -29.81 -26.47 -13.40
CA LEU A 241 -29.23 -27.74 -13.84
C LEU A 241 -29.87 -28.91 -13.09
N PRO A 242 -29.83 -30.13 -13.65
CA PRO A 242 -30.15 -31.31 -12.86
C PRO A 242 -29.10 -31.50 -11.74
N PRO A 243 -29.51 -32.03 -10.58
CA PRO A 243 -28.59 -32.34 -9.49
C PRO A 243 -27.53 -33.34 -9.95
N SER A 244 -26.26 -33.02 -9.73
CA SER A 244 -25.08 -33.83 -10.09
C SER A 244 -24.49 -34.52 -8.86
N ARG A 245 -23.88 -35.70 -9.04
CA ARG A 245 -23.13 -36.37 -7.96
C ARG A 245 -21.84 -35.65 -7.58
N HIS A 246 -21.23 -34.97 -8.55
CA HIS A 246 -19.91 -34.36 -8.40
C HIS A 246 -19.97 -32.83 -8.35
N ASN A 247 -21.16 -32.25 -8.55
CA ASN A 247 -21.40 -30.80 -8.56
C ASN A 247 -20.45 -30.03 -9.49
N THR A 248 -19.82 -30.74 -10.43
CA THR A 248 -18.78 -30.22 -11.31
C THR A 248 -19.27 -30.32 -12.73
N TYR A 249 -19.30 -29.18 -13.41
CA TYR A 249 -19.83 -29.06 -14.75
C TYR A 249 -18.77 -28.47 -15.67
N GLU A 250 -18.69 -28.97 -16.90
CA GLU A 250 -17.93 -28.37 -17.97
C GLU A 250 -18.86 -27.54 -18.85
N VAL A 251 -18.55 -26.27 -18.98
CA VAL A 251 -19.32 -25.33 -19.78
C VAL A 251 -18.53 -25.05 -21.05
N GLN A 252 -19.17 -25.20 -22.20
CA GLN A 252 -18.59 -24.97 -23.51
C GLN A 252 -19.44 -23.98 -24.29
N ILE A 253 -18.79 -23.02 -24.97
CA ILE A 253 -19.45 -22.04 -25.83
C ILE A 253 -18.99 -22.27 -27.26
N TYR A 254 -19.95 -22.36 -28.17
CA TYR A 254 -19.75 -22.54 -29.60
C TYR A 254 -20.34 -21.38 -30.38
N GLN A 255 -19.78 -21.10 -31.55
CA GLN A 255 -20.39 -20.27 -32.59
C GLN A 255 -20.39 -21.10 -33.88
N SER A 256 -21.58 -21.38 -34.41
CA SER A 256 -21.78 -22.44 -35.40
C SER A 256 -21.18 -23.76 -34.87
N ASP A 257 -20.15 -24.31 -35.52
CA ASP A 257 -19.46 -25.55 -35.10
C ASP A 257 -18.11 -25.30 -34.41
N LYS A 258 -17.67 -24.04 -34.32
CA LYS A 258 -16.38 -23.70 -33.72
C LYS A 258 -16.52 -23.53 -32.22
N ARG A 259 -15.77 -24.31 -31.45
CA ARG A 259 -15.67 -24.16 -29.99
C ARG A 259 -14.83 -22.92 -29.68
N LEU A 260 -15.43 -21.94 -29.03
CA LEU A 260 -14.80 -20.68 -28.66
C LEU A 260 -14.21 -20.71 -27.26
N TRP A 261 -14.90 -21.40 -26.32
CA TRP A 261 -14.49 -21.42 -24.93
C TRP A 261 -14.88 -22.73 -24.24
N VAL A 262 -14.07 -23.14 -23.28
CA VAL A 262 -14.31 -24.28 -22.38
C VAL A 262 -13.83 -23.90 -20.98
N GLY A 263 -14.64 -24.19 -19.97
CA GLY A 263 -14.24 -24.05 -18.57
C GLY A 263 -14.97 -25.04 -17.67
N SER A 264 -14.35 -25.35 -16.54
CA SER A 264 -14.96 -26.18 -15.49
C SER A 264 -15.43 -25.29 -14.35
N VAL A 265 -16.63 -25.57 -13.82
CA VAL A 265 -17.22 -24.87 -12.68
C VAL A 265 -17.71 -25.87 -11.64
N LEU A 266 -17.35 -25.62 -10.38
CA LEU A 266 -17.88 -26.34 -9.22
C LEU A 266 -19.05 -25.53 -8.66
N LEU A 267 -20.26 -26.09 -8.69
CA LEU A 267 -21.48 -25.41 -8.28
C LEU A 267 -22.05 -26.06 -7.01
N PRO A 268 -22.05 -25.38 -5.85
CA PRO A 268 -22.59 -25.94 -4.60
C PRO A 268 -24.11 -26.17 -4.65
N LYS A 269 -24.80 -25.52 -5.60
CA LYS A 269 -26.21 -25.72 -5.93
C LYS A 269 -26.32 -25.91 -7.44
N PRO A 270 -27.30 -26.67 -7.97
CA PRO A 270 -27.43 -26.93 -9.40
C PRO A 270 -28.05 -25.72 -10.12
N VAL A 271 -27.45 -24.54 -9.94
CA VAL A 271 -27.85 -23.27 -10.54
C VAL A 271 -26.59 -22.58 -11.03
N LEU A 272 -26.49 -22.39 -12.35
CA LEU A 272 -25.41 -21.66 -12.99
C LEU A 272 -25.88 -20.26 -13.35
N ALA A 273 -25.23 -19.24 -12.79
CA ALA A 273 -25.36 -17.87 -13.27
C ALA A 273 -24.27 -17.62 -14.32
N LEU A 274 -24.68 -17.45 -15.57
CA LEU A 274 -23.78 -17.13 -16.68
C LEU A 274 -23.95 -15.66 -17.05
N THR A 275 -22.91 -14.87 -16.86
CA THR A 275 -22.86 -13.47 -17.29
C THR A 275 -22.05 -13.34 -18.57
N LEU A 276 -22.69 -12.79 -19.61
CA LEU A 276 -22.06 -12.51 -20.89
C LEU A 276 -21.83 -11.01 -21.01
N HIS A 277 -20.60 -10.60 -21.30
CA HIS A 277 -20.23 -9.20 -21.48
C HIS A 277 -20.25 -8.83 -22.98
N ALA A 278 -20.83 -7.67 -23.30
CA ALA A 278 -21.01 -7.17 -24.67
C ALA A 278 -19.70 -7.03 -25.46
N ARG A 279 -18.58 -6.84 -24.76
CA ARG A 279 -17.23 -6.70 -25.36
C ARG A 279 -16.62 -8.03 -25.77
N SER A 280 -17.12 -9.15 -25.26
CA SER A 280 -16.47 -10.46 -25.36
C SER A 280 -17.00 -11.33 -26.50
N LEU A 281 -18.15 -11.00 -27.08
CA LEU A 281 -18.79 -11.75 -28.16
C LEU A 281 -19.17 -10.81 -29.30
N GLU A 282 -19.06 -11.28 -30.55
CA GLU A 282 -19.56 -10.58 -31.73
C GLU A 282 -21.08 -10.77 -31.87
N ALA A 283 -21.73 -10.01 -32.75
CA ALA A 283 -23.13 -10.27 -33.08
C ALA A 283 -23.24 -11.63 -33.79
N GLY A 284 -24.19 -12.47 -33.40
CA GLY A 284 -24.37 -13.78 -33.99
C GLY A 284 -25.07 -14.80 -33.10
N GLN A 285 -25.19 -16.02 -33.62
CA GLN A 285 -25.76 -17.16 -32.90
C GLN A 285 -24.65 -17.97 -32.22
N TYR A 286 -24.82 -18.19 -30.93
CA TYR A 286 -23.93 -18.99 -30.09
C TYR A 286 -24.70 -20.15 -29.49
N MET A 287 -23.98 -21.20 -29.12
CA MET A 287 -24.53 -22.37 -28.44
C MET A 287 -23.75 -22.62 -27.16
N LEU A 288 -24.46 -22.55 -26.03
CA LEU A 288 -23.95 -22.97 -24.74
C LEU A 288 -24.26 -24.45 -24.55
N LYS A 289 -23.24 -25.26 -24.26
CA LYS A 289 -23.38 -26.66 -23.87
C LYS A 289 -22.80 -26.86 -22.49
N ILE A 290 -23.54 -27.49 -21.60
CA ILE A 290 -23.13 -27.77 -20.22
C ILE A 290 -23.12 -29.28 -20.05
N TYR A 291 -21.96 -29.81 -19.67
CA TYR A 291 -21.75 -31.23 -19.41
C TYR A 291 -21.55 -31.45 -17.92
N GLU A 292 -22.10 -32.53 -17.39
CA GLU A 292 -21.64 -33.06 -16.11
C GLU A 292 -20.25 -33.70 -16.31
N LYS A 293 -19.32 -33.44 -15.39
CA LYS A 293 -17.96 -33.98 -15.47
C LYS A 293 -17.93 -35.42 -14.93
N ASN A 294 -18.54 -36.33 -15.69
CA ASN A 294 -18.49 -37.78 -15.50
C ASN A 294 -17.74 -38.46 -16.66
N GLU A 295 -17.42 -39.75 -16.52
CA GLU A 295 -16.83 -40.56 -17.60
C GLU A 295 -17.86 -41.59 -18.09
N PRO A 296 -18.42 -41.44 -19.32
CA PRO A 296 -18.23 -40.35 -20.28
C PRO A 296 -19.01 -39.06 -19.92
N PRO A 297 -18.56 -37.87 -20.39
CA PRO A 297 -19.20 -36.60 -20.08
C PRO A 297 -20.62 -36.55 -20.64
N THR A 298 -21.58 -36.21 -19.78
CA THR A 298 -23.01 -36.22 -20.11
C THR A 298 -23.52 -34.81 -20.33
N LEU A 299 -24.09 -34.52 -21.50
CA LEU A 299 -24.72 -33.22 -21.78
C LEU A 299 -25.97 -33.05 -20.90
N VAL A 300 -25.95 -32.10 -19.98
CA VAL A 300 -27.04 -31.84 -19.03
C VAL A 300 -27.90 -30.64 -19.40
N ALA A 301 -27.35 -29.69 -20.14
CA ALA A 301 -28.10 -28.55 -20.66
C ALA A 301 -27.49 -28.02 -21.94
N TYR A 302 -28.35 -27.52 -22.83
CA TYR A 302 -27.94 -26.76 -24.00
C TYR A 302 -28.85 -25.53 -24.13
N ARG A 303 -28.28 -24.40 -24.53
CA ARG A 303 -29.01 -23.13 -24.67
C ARG A 303 -28.51 -22.38 -25.90
N PRO A 304 -29.36 -22.17 -26.93
CA PRO A 304 -29.03 -21.25 -28.00
C PRO A 304 -29.07 -19.82 -27.46
N LEU A 305 -28.03 -19.05 -27.78
CA LEU A 305 -27.87 -17.65 -27.40
C LEU A 305 -27.82 -16.81 -28.68
N LEU A 306 -28.73 -15.86 -28.84
CA LEU A 306 -28.69 -14.92 -29.95
C LEU A 306 -28.13 -13.59 -29.44
N VAL A 307 -26.97 -13.18 -29.93
CA VAL A 307 -26.33 -11.90 -29.58
C VAL A 307 -26.65 -10.90 -30.68
N LEU A 308 -27.46 -9.90 -30.35
CA LEU A 308 -27.79 -8.78 -31.22
C LEU A 308 -27.01 -7.54 -30.74
N LYS A 309 -26.31 -6.87 -31.66
CA LYS A 309 -25.63 -5.60 -31.41
C LYS A 309 -26.29 -4.52 -32.26
N ASP A 310 -26.71 -3.44 -31.60
CA ASP A 310 -27.24 -2.23 -32.24
C ASP A 310 -26.13 -1.21 -32.57
#